data_AF-A0A5P2BJ57-F1
#
_entry.id   AF-A0A5P2BJ57-F1
#
_cell.length_a   1.000
_cell.length_b   1.000
_cell.length_c   1.000
_cell.angle_alpha   90.00
_cell.angle_beta   90.00
_cell.angle_gamma   90.00
#
_symmetry.space_group_name_H-M   'P 1'
#
loop_
_entity.id
_entity.type
_entity.pdbx_description
1 polymer ?
#
loop_
_entity_poly.entity_id
_entity_poly.type
_entity_poly.pdbx_seq_one_letter_code
_entity_poly.pdbx_strand_id
1 'polypeptide(L)'
;MDAAVNLGRLRDGFEDQEHEKPTLAAVLDHYEIDYNPERTTGMAPCPLHDDNTPSFSYHLDRGLWKCHSCGEGGDSYTLLMKKEPTDFAGARALATSLALATGDAGGGDERVSGSAYAGRRAVSPRSRNQQGRGGYVPAWRRR
;
A
#
# COMPACT_ATOMS: atom_id res chain seq x y z
N MET A 1 -33.74 40.91 -32.68
CA MET A 1 -32.59 40.59 -33.56
C MET A 1 -31.34 40.47 -32.67
N ASP A 2 -31.43 39.71 -31.58
CA ASP A 2 -31.26 38.25 -31.54
C ASP A 2 -29.85 37.83 -31.93
N ALA A 3 -28.94 37.94 -30.97
CA ALA A 3 -27.80 37.04 -30.88
C ALA A 3 -27.98 36.27 -29.57
N ALA A 4 -28.67 35.13 -29.68
CA ALA A 4 -28.76 34.15 -28.62
C ALA A 4 -27.35 33.76 -28.18
N VAL A 5 -27.06 33.97 -26.90
CA VAL A 5 -25.87 33.46 -26.23
C VAL A 5 -25.93 31.94 -26.32
N ASN A 6 -25.07 31.37 -27.16
CA ASN A 6 -24.89 29.93 -27.24
C ASN A 6 -24.05 29.51 -26.02
N LEU A 7 -24.70 29.45 -24.85
CA LEU A 7 -24.17 28.82 -23.63
C LEU A 7 -24.14 27.32 -23.85
N GLY A 8 -23.13 26.89 -24.62
CA GLY A 8 -22.71 25.52 -24.72
C GLY A 8 -22.31 25.02 -23.34
N ARG A 9 -23.24 24.29 -22.73
CA ARG A 9 -23.08 23.33 -21.64
C ARG A 9 -21.74 22.58 -21.70
N LEU A 10 -20.74 23.04 -20.94
CA LEU A 10 -19.65 22.21 -20.40
C LEU A 10 -20.10 21.82 -18.98
N ARG A 11 -20.89 20.74 -18.79
CA ARG A 11 -20.42 19.37 -18.52
C ARG A 11 -19.10 19.36 -17.73
N ASP A 12 -19.28 19.31 -16.42
CA ASP A 12 -18.41 18.80 -15.36
C ASP A 12 -16.92 18.68 -15.73
N GLY A 13 -16.16 19.71 -15.36
CA GLY A 13 -14.70 19.67 -15.27
C GLY A 13 -14.28 19.75 -13.80
N PHE A 14 -14.71 18.78 -12.98
CA PHE A 14 -14.03 18.48 -11.72
C PHE A 14 -12.73 17.75 -12.10
N GLU A 15 -11.81 18.46 -12.73
CA GLU A 15 -10.51 17.93 -13.14
C GLU A 15 -9.66 17.76 -11.87
N ASP A 16 -9.74 16.55 -11.32
CA ASP A 16 -8.61 15.77 -10.83
C ASP A 16 -7.65 16.48 -9.86
N GLN A 17 -8.14 16.82 -8.66
CA GLN A 17 -7.24 17.03 -7.52
C GLN A 17 -6.70 15.69 -6.97
N GLU A 18 -6.60 14.61 -7.77
CA GLU A 18 -6.56 13.23 -7.25
C GLU A 18 -5.16 12.66 -6.96
N HIS A 19 -4.06 13.42 -7.11
CA HIS A 19 -2.70 12.84 -7.04
C HIS A 19 -1.69 13.53 -6.11
N GLU A 20 -2.12 14.16 -5.02
CA GLU A 20 -1.19 14.70 -3.97
C GLU A 20 -0.91 13.71 -2.83
N LYS A 21 -0.94 12.41 -3.14
CA LYS A 21 -0.62 11.36 -2.17
C LYS A 21 0.88 11.06 -2.22
N PRO A 22 1.57 10.89 -1.07
CA PRO A 22 2.93 10.40 -1.07
C PRO A 22 2.96 9.01 -1.70
N THR A 23 3.90 8.80 -2.60
CA THR A 23 4.13 7.50 -3.22
C THR A 23 4.49 6.47 -2.16
N LEU A 24 4.02 5.23 -2.33
CA LEU A 24 4.35 4.17 -1.39
C LEU A 24 5.86 3.93 -1.33
N ALA A 25 6.56 4.00 -2.46
CA ALA A 25 8.02 3.90 -2.52
C ALA A 25 8.71 4.91 -1.59
N ALA A 26 8.35 6.20 -1.66
CA ALA A 26 8.94 7.23 -0.80
C ALA A 26 8.71 6.95 0.70
N VAL A 27 7.54 6.42 1.07
CA VAL A 27 7.27 6.02 2.46
C VAL A 27 8.12 4.81 2.86
N LEU A 28 8.28 3.82 1.97
CA LEU A 28 9.10 2.64 2.24
C LEU A 28 10.58 3.00 2.41
N ASP A 29 11.08 3.90 1.55
CA ASP A 29 12.45 4.41 1.61
C ASP A 29 12.70 5.19 2.91
N HIS A 30 11.75 6.04 3.32
CA HIS A 30 11.85 6.81 4.55
C HIS A 30 12.00 5.94 5.80
N TYR A 31 11.29 4.80 5.85
CA TYR A 31 11.38 3.85 6.96
C TYR A 31 12.48 2.78 6.77
N GLU A 32 13.36 2.95 5.76
CA GLU A 32 14.48 2.05 5.47
C GLU A 32 14.05 0.59 5.31
N ILE A 33 12.87 0.36 4.72
CA ILE A 33 12.36 -0.98 4.50
C ILE A 33 13.13 -1.61 3.35
N ASP A 34 13.64 -2.83 3.54
CA ASP A 34 14.37 -3.54 2.50
C ASP A 34 13.39 -4.25 1.55
N TYR A 35 13.08 -3.57 0.44
CA TYR A 35 12.23 -4.02 -0.67
C TYR A 35 12.97 -3.95 -2.02
N ASN A 36 12.34 -4.45 -3.09
CA ASN A 36 12.89 -4.36 -4.44
C ASN A 36 12.15 -3.27 -5.23
N PRO A 37 12.75 -2.10 -5.47
CA PRO A 37 12.11 -1.00 -6.20
C PRO A 37 11.92 -1.28 -7.70
N GLU A 38 12.66 -2.23 -8.29
CA GLU A 38 12.52 -2.61 -9.70
C GLU A 38 11.26 -3.43 -9.97
N ARG A 39 10.52 -3.83 -8.92
CA ARG A 39 9.29 -4.60 -9.04
C ARG A 39 8.10 -3.78 -8.62
N THR A 40 7.11 -3.69 -9.49
CA THR A 40 5.79 -3.12 -9.16
C THR A 40 5.16 -3.82 -7.95
N THR A 41 5.32 -5.14 -7.81
CA THR A 41 4.83 -5.90 -6.66
C THR A 41 5.88 -6.83 -6.09
N GLY A 42 5.86 -7.02 -4.77
CA GLY A 42 6.79 -7.93 -4.11
C GLY A 42 6.50 -8.13 -2.63
N MET A 43 7.39 -8.88 -1.98
CA MET A 43 7.36 -9.16 -0.55
C MET A 43 8.55 -8.49 0.13
N ALA A 44 8.32 -7.90 1.30
CA ALA A 44 9.30 -7.28 2.18
C ALA A 44 9.03 -7.65 3.67
N PRO A 45 9.97 -7.37 4.58
CA PRO A 45 9.72 -7.40 6.02
C PRO A 45 8.64 -6.37 6.40
N CYS A 46 7.83 -6.70 7.41
CA CYS A 46 6.79 -5.78 7.85
C CYS A 46 7.37 -4.70 8.77
N PRO A 47 7.06 -3.42 8.55
CA PRO A 47 7.55 -2.34 9.42
C PRO A 47 6.72 -2.16 10.70
N LEU A 48 5.60 -2.88 10.85
CA LEU A 48 4.64 -2.73 11.95
C LEU A 48 4.80 -3.78 13.07
N HIS A 49 5.56 -4.85 12.82
CA HIS A 49 5.87 -5.86 13.81
C HIS A 49 7.19 -6.55 13.44
N ASP A 50 7.85 -7.14 14.43
CA ASP A 50 9.07 -7.90 14.20
C ASP A 50 8.73 -9.30 13.66
N ASP A 51 9.16 -9.58 12.43
CA ASP A 51 8.97 -10.86 11.74
C ASP A 51 10.26 -11.27 11.03
N ASN A 52 10.69 -12.51 11.25
CA ASN A 52 11.85 -13.10 10.57
C ASN A 52 11.51 -13.50 9.13
N THR A 53 10.23 -13.60 8.77
CA THR A 53 9.78 -13.93 7.42
C THR A 53 9.15 -12.69 6.76
N PRO A 54 9.52 -12.35 5.53
CA PRO A 54 8.88 -11.23 4.82
C PRO A 54 7.41 -11.52 4.57
N SER A 55 6.55 -10.75 5.25
CA SER A 55 5.10 -10.90 5.28
C SER A 55 4.35 -9.67 4.73
N PHE A 56 5.08 -8.62 4.34
CA PHE A 56 4.56 -7.37 3.79
C PHE A 56 4.53 -7.44 2.26
N SER A 57 3.34 -7.56 1.69
CA SER A 57 3.10 -7.46 0.25
C SER A 57 2.87 -6.00 -0.14
N TYR A 58 3.56 -5.53 -1.17
CA TYR A 58 3.42 -4.16 -1.71
C TYR A 58 3.05 -4.16 -3.19
N HIS A 59 2.40 -3.08 -3.61
CA HIS A 59 2.15 -2.73 -5.01
C HIS A 59 2.43 -1.24 -5.22
N LEU A 60 3.56 -0.90 -5.83
CA LEU A 60 4.06 0.49 -5.96
C LEU A 60 3.14 1.36 -6.81
N ASP A 61 2.78 0.91 -8.02
CA ASP A 61 1.94 1.70 -8.93
C ASP A 61 0.55 1.98 -8.37
N ARG A 62 0.01 1.05 -7.57
CA ARG A 62 -1.28 1.24 -6.89
C ARG A 62 -1.14 1.95 -5.54
N GLY A 63 0.07 2.13 -5.03
CA GLY A 63 0.29 2.65 -3.69
C GLY A 63 -0.36 1.85 -2.56
N LEU A 64 -0.56 0.54 -2.76
CA LEU A 64 -1.26 -0.35 -1.81
C LEU A 64 -0.29 -1.35 -1.16
N TRP A 65 -0.59 -1.73 0.08
CA TRP A 65 0.15 -2.75 0.81
C TRP A 65 -0.75 -3.59 1.73
N LYS A 66 -0.28 -4.80 2.05
CA LYS A 66 -0.92 -5.70 3.01
C LYS A 66 0.13 -6.52 3.74
N CYS A 67 0.03 -6.59 5.06
CA CYS A 67 0.76 -7.57 5.84
C CYS A 67 -0.12 -8.79 6.12
N HIS A 68 0.38 -9.97 5.76
CA HIS A 68 -0.33 -11.24 5.95
C HIS A 68 -0.15 -11.84 7.36
N SER A 69 0.82 -11.36 8.14
CA SER A 69 1.08 -11.82 9.51
C SER A 69 0.27 -11.04 10.55
N CYS A 70 0.31 -9.70 10.51
CA CYS A 70 -0.45 -8.87 11.47
C CYS A 70 -1.85 -8.49 10.97
N GLY A 71 -2.17 -8.71 9.70
CA GLY A 71 -3.50 -8.45 9.13
C GLY A 71 -3.78 -6.98 8.79
N GLU A 72 -2.81 -6.09 8.99
CA GLU A 72 -2.89 -4.67 8.61
C GLU A 72 -2.70 -4.49 7.09
N GLY A 73 -3.26 -3.42 6.53
CA GLY A 73 -3.10 -3.07 5.12
C GLY A 73 -3.90 -1.84 4.75
N GLY A 74 -3.55 -1.26 3.60
CA GLY A 74 -4.14 -0.04 3.10
C GLY A 74 -3.20 0.64 2.13
N ASP A 75 -3.11 1.95 2.23
CA ASP A 75 -2.32 2.79 1.35
C ASP A 75 -1.12 3.46 2.06
N SER A 76 -0.39 4.33 1.35
CA SER A 76 0.75 5.06 1.91
C SER A 76 0.40 5.89 3.16
N TYR A 77 -0.76 6.55 3.21
CA TYR A 77 -1.21 7.26 4.41
C TYR A 77 -1.55 6.32 5.56
N THR A 78 -2.19 5.19 5.26
CA THR A 78 -2.50 4.16 6.26
C THR A 78 -1.21 3.62 6.88
N LEU A 79 -0.14 3.47 6.10
CA LEU A 79 1.16 3.07 6.63
C LEU A 79 1.73 4.14 7.57
N LEU A 80 1.68 5.42 7.17
CA LEU A 80 2.11 6.55 8.01
C LEU A 80 1.33 6.60 9.33
N MET A 81 -0.01 6.55 9.28
CA MET A 81 -0.88 6.57 10.47
C MET A 81 -0.66 5.36 11.39
N LYS A 82 -0.21 4.22 10.85
CA LYS A 82 0.07 3.02 11.64
C LYS A 82 1.46 3.04 12.26
N LYS A 83 2.44 3.66 11.60
CA LYS A 83 3.81 3.83 12.11
C LYS A 83 3.88 4.95 13.14
N GLU A 84 3.34 6.09 12.78
CA GLU A 84 3.14 7.24 13.65
C GLU A 84 1.65 7.26 14.01
N PRO A 85 1.24 6.83 15.23
CA PRO A 85 -0.15 6.68 15.65
C PRO A 85 -0.89 8.03 15.68
N THR A 86 -1.15 8.54 14.48
CA THR A 86 -1.65 9.86 14.15
C THR A 86 -2.90 9.69 13.30
N ASP A 87 -3.69 10.76 13.24
CA ASP A 87 -4.85 10.82 12.36
C ASP A 87 -4.44 11.18 10.93
N PHE A 88 -5.41 11.18 10.01
CA PHE A 88 -5.16 11.50 8.60
C PHE A 88 -4.56 12.90 8.42
N ALA A 89 -4.99 13.89 9.22
CA ALA A 89 -4.43 15.23 9.17
C ALA A 89 -2.97 15.24 9.63
N GLY A 90 -2.65 14.54 10.72
CA GLY A 90 -1.28 14.32 11.17
C GLY A 90 -0.41 13.63 10.11
N ALA A 91 -0.91 12.56 9.49
CA ALA A 91 -0.20 11.84 8.43
C ALA A 91 0.08 12.71 7.20
N ARG A 92 -0.86 13.59 6.80
CA ARG A 92 -0.64 14.57 5.73
C ARG A 92 0.43 15.58 6.11
N ALA A 93 0.34 16.15 7.31
CA ALA A 93 1.33 17.10 7.81
C ALA A 93 2.73 16.46 7.87
N LEU A 94 2.83 15.20 8.31
CA LEU A 94 4.07 14.43 8.31
C LEU A 94 4.61 14.24 6.89
N ALA A 95 3.78 13.77 5.95
CA ALA A 95 4.19 13.58 4.56
C ALA A 95 4.75 14.86 3.93
N THR A 96 4.10 16.00 4.18
CA THR A 96 4.58 17.32 3.74
C THR A 96 5.87 17.71 4.44
N SER A 97 5.96 17.52 5.76
CA SER A 97 7.15 17.88 6.55
C SER A 97 8.39 17.10 6.15
N LEU A 98 8.20 15.85 5.72
CA LEU A 98 9.24 14.94 5.26
C LEU A 98 9.54 15.11 3.77
N ALA A 99 8.82 16.01 3.08
CA ALA A 99 8.92 16.23 1.64
C ALA A 99 8.85 14.92 0.82
N LEU A 100 7.95 14.00 1.22
CA LEU A 100 7.79 12.72 0.52
C LEU A 100 7.32 12.96 -0.91
N ALA A 101 7.94 12.25 -1.86
CA ALA A 101 7.58 12.37 -3.27
C ALA A 101 6.11 11.98 -3.48
N THR A 102 5.34 12.89 -4.07
CA THR A 102 3.94 12.67 -4.45
C THR A 102 3.82 12.17 -5.88
N GLY A 103 2.75 11.44 -6.18
CA GLY A 103 2.52 10.93 -7.53
C GLY A 103 1.19 10.19 -7.65
N ASP A 104 0.89 9.76 -8.87
CA ASP A 104 -0.26 8.92 -9.21
C ASP A 104 -0.03 7.49 -8.71
N ALA A 105 0.00 7.34 -7.39
CA ALA A 105 -0.01 6.04 -6.74
C ALA A 105 -1.48 5.61 -6.64
N GLY A 106 -1.99 5.00 -7.72
CA GLY A 106 -3.39 4.66 -7.93
C GLY A 106 -3.97 3.74 -6.84
N GLY A 107 -4.41 4.33 -5.73
CA GLY A 107 -4.93 3.62 -4.57
C GLY A 107 -6.17 4.32 -4.08
N GLY A 108 -7.32 3.89 -4.60
CA GLY A 108 -8.63 4.37 -4.15
C GLY A 108 -8.87 4.07 -2.68
N ASP A 109 -9.83 4.77 -2.08
CA ASP A 109 -10.34 4.59 -0.73
C ASP A 109 -11.02 3.22 -0.49
N GLU A 110 -10.99 2.34 -1.50
CA GLU A 110 -11.54 1.01 -1.48
C GLU A 110 -10.99 0.25 -0.27
N ARG A 111 -11.86 0.05 0.71
CA ARG A 111 -11.60 -0.78 1.88
C ARG A 111 -11.10 -2.12 1.34
N VAL A 112 -9.81 -2.40 1.52
CA VAL A 112 -9.24 -3.74 1.30
C VAL A 112 -9.91 -4.67 2.30
N SER A 113 -11.07 -5.18 1.92
CA SER A 113 -11.90 -6.05 2.71
C SER A 113 -11.02 -7.19 3.22
N GLY A 114 -11.03 -7.38 4.53
CA GLY A 114 -10.38 -8.52 5.13
C GLY A 114 -10.91 -9.79 4.47
N SER A 115 -10.00 -10.58 3.89
CA SER A 115 -10.17 -12.00 3.62
C SER A 115 -11.59 -12.44 3.20
N ALA A 116 -11.96 -12.21 1.94
CA ALA A 116 -13.01 -13.01 1.29
C ALA A 116 -12.64 -14.51 1.22
N TYR A 117 -11.41 -14.89 1.62
CA TYR A 117 -10.93 -16.25 1.82
C TYR A 117 -11.26 -16.83 3.20
N ALA A 118 -12.07 -16.16 4.04
CA ALA A 118 -12.62 -16.72 5.29
C ALA A 118 -13.69 -17.83 5.08
N GLY A 119 -13.81 -18.38 3.86
CA GLY A 119 -14.50 -19.64 3.63
C GLY A 119 -13.59 -20.81 4.01
N ARG A 120 -13.95 -21.55 5.07
CA ARG A 120 -13.21 -22.76 5.48
C ARG A 120 -13.27 -23.83 4.39
N ARG A 121 -12.33 -23.83 3.45
CA ARG A 121 -11.90 -25.10 2.86
C ARG A 121 -11.06 -25.78 3.93
N ALA A 122 -11.57 -26.88 4.49
CA ALA A 122 -10.78 -27.73 5.35
C ALA A 122 -9.61 -28.28 4.53
N VAL A 123 -8.44 -27.67 4.66
CA VAL A 123 -7.20 -28.25 4.16
C VAL A 123 -6.85 -29.35 5.15
N SER A 124 -6.78 -30.61 4.69
CA SER A 124 -6.34 -31.72 5.53
C SER A 124 -5.04 -31.31 6.23
N PRO A 125 -4.88 -31.54 7.53
CA PRO A 125 -3.63 -31.26 8.22
C PRO A 125 -2.54 -32.07 7.53
N ARG A 126 -1.72 -31.42 6.69
CA ARG A 126 -0.48 -32.05 6.24
C ARG A 126 0.35 -32.21 7.49
N SER A 127 0.67 -33.45 7.85
CA SER A 127 1.70 -33.76 8.85
C SER A 127 3.00 -33.13 8.35
N ARG A 128 3.27 -31.90 8.78
CA ARG A 128 4.50 -31.21 8.46
C ARG A 128 5.48 -31.62 9.53
N ASN A 129 6.26 -32.66 9.26
CA ASN A 129 7.57 -32.81 9.88
C ASN A 129 8.43 -31.63 9.37
N GLN A 130 8.29 -30.48 10.03
CA GLN A 130 8.75 -29.16 9.59
C GLN A 130 10.13 -28.80 10.17
N GLN A 131 10.82 -29.79 10.74
CA GLN A 131 12.16 -29.65 11.28
C GLN A 131 13.14 -29.50 10.11
N GLY A 132 13.44 -28.26 9.71
CA GLY A 132 14.55 -27.96 8.80
C GLY A 132 14.21 -27.23 7.48
N ARG A 133 13.01 -26.67 7.28
CA ARG A 133 12.77 -25.78 6.13
C ARG A 133 12.89 -24.32 6.58
N GLY A 134 13.92 -23.62 6.09
CA GLY A 134 14.10 -22.19 6.32
C GLY A 134 12.87 -21.36 5.90
N GLY A 135 12.72 -20.17 6.49
CA GLY A 135 11.64 -19.24 6.16
C GLY A 135 11.60 -18.87 4.67
N TYR A 136 10.47 -18.35 4.21
CA TYR A 136 10.35 -17.86 2.83
C TYR A 136 11.35 -16.74 2.58
N VAL A 137 12.24 -16.92 1.59
CA VAL A 137 13.15 -15.87 1.11
C VAL A 137 12.62 -15.36 -0.25
N PRO A 138 12.33 -14.04 -0.39
CA PRO A 138 11.89 -13.45 -1.64
C PRO A 138 12.91 -13.72 -2.75
N ALA A 139 12.45 -13.93 -3.97
CA ALA A 139 13.32 -14.32 -5.09
C ALA A 139 14.49 -13.34 -5.31
N TRP A 140 14.25 -12.04 -5.09
CA TRP A 140 15.25 -10.99 -5.23
C TRP A 140 16.34 -10.98 -4.15
N ARG A 141 16.16 -11.73 -3.04
CA ARG A 141 17.17 -11.92 -1.99
C ARG A 141 17.93 -13.25 -2.12
N ARG A 142 17.52 -14.12 -3.04
CA ARG A 142 18.22 -15.41 -3.26
C ARG A 142 19.49 -15.11 -4.04
N ARG A 143 20.65 -15.34 -3.42
CA ARG A 143 21.95 -15.33 -4.09
C ARG A 143 22.12 -16.58 -4.93
#